data_AF-A0A8J4WU24-F1
#
_entry.id   AF-A0A8J4WU24-F1
#
_cell.length_a   1.000
_cell.length_b   1.000
_cell.length_c   1.000
_cell.angle_alpha   90.00
_cell.angle_beta   90.00
_cell.angle_gamma   90.00
#
_symmetry.space_group_name_H-M   'P 1'
#
loop_
_entity.id
_entity.type
_entity.pdbx_description
1 polymer ?
#
loop_
_entity_poly.entity_id
_entity_poly.type
_entity_poly.pdbx_seq_one_letter_code
_entity_poly.pdbx_strand_id
1 'polypeptide(L)'
;MSQVIQIEKLEQAFEDILNQPELSGVKQLYDRKASLNYHARHLESAIKMLEDDLRKHSVSFQAATEALIDFAIKNVFPGLTGHKVLINVPTKNTFGDLQCNSAIRLSKVIRYFHIISAQDVQNSVCANDPQTIAKLIIEAVPSNDIIEKMEVAGPGFINIWVSKTFVVRELRKIISIGARPPRLSRTYTIAIDMSSPNIAKEMHVGHLRSTIIGESISRLLSFLGHRVLKINHIGDWGTQFGMLIAHLQELFPDSNCAPPIADLQAFYKTSKTRFDSEEDFKSRAYNAVVQLQCLDPKHIRAWEQICDISRKGTLHAIDDLMHA
;
A
#
# COMPACT_ATOMS: atom_id res chain seq x y z
N MET A 1 16.26 48.02 -29.83
CA MET A 1 16.19 48.92 -28.66
C MET A 1 14.97 49.84 -28.69
N SER A 2 14.68 50.56 -29.78
CA SER A 2 13.55 51.51 -29.84
C SER A 2 12.16 50.92 -29.54
N GLN A 3 11.87 49.69 -29.98
CA GLN A 3 10.55 49.07 -29.79
C GLN A 3 10.31 48.53 -28.38
N VAL A 4 11.36 48.03 -27.71
CA VAL A 4 11.26 47.49 -26.34
C VAL A 4 10.92 48.60 -25.34
N ILE A 5 11.60 49.74 -25.46
CA ILE A 5 11.35 50.93 -24.64
C ILE A 5 9.92 51.47 -24.87
N GLN A 6 9.39 51.33 -26.08
CA GLN A 6 8.03 51.74 -26.43
C GLN A 6 6.98 50.84 -25.78
N ILE A 7 7.24 49.53 -25.71
CA ILE A 7 6.36 48.55 -25.05
C ILE A 7 6.35 48.79 -23.54
N GLU A 8 7.52 48.97 -22.91
CA GLU A 8 7.61 49.23 -21.46
C GLU A 8 6.85 50.51 -21.06
N LYS A 9 6.94 51.58 -21.87
CA LYS A 9 6.17 52.82 -21.62
C LYS A 9 4.66 52.62 -21.74
N LEU A 10 4.22 51.78 -22.68
CA LEU A 10 2.80 51.46 -22.86
C LEU A 10 2.27 50.59 -21.72
N GLU A 11 3.08 49.63 -21.23
CA GLU A 11 2.75 48.82 -20.06
C GLU A 11 2.64 49.68 -18.79
N GLN A 12 3.58 50.60 -18.58
CA GLN A 12 3.55 51.53 -17.45
C GLN A 12 2.30 52.41 -17.48
N ALA A 13 1.96 52.98 -18.65
CA ALA A 13 0.78 53.82 -18.82
C ALA A 13 -0.53 53.02 -18.62
N PHE A 14 -0.53 51.74 -19.00
CA PHE A 14 -1.68 50.86 -18.80
C PHE A 14 -1.89 50.51 -17.32
N GLU A 15 -0.81 50.25 -16.58
CA GLU A 15 -0.86 50.05 -15.12
C GLU A 15 -1.37 51.29 -14.38
N ASP A 16 -0.90 52.47 -14.78
CA ASP A 16 -1.36 53.74 -14.21
C ASP A 16 -2.88 53.96 -14.41
N ILE A 17 -3.42 53.54 -15.56
CA ILE A 17 -4.86 53.57 -15.84
C ILE A 17 -5.61 52.55 -14.97
N LEU A 18 -5.09 51.32 -14.84
CA LEU A 18 -5.71 50.27 -14.01
C LEU A 18 -5.72 50.59 -12.51
N ASN A 19 -4.79 51.44 -12.04
CA ASN A 19 -4.77 51.97 -10.67
C ASN A 19 -5.86 53.01 -10.38
N GLN A 20 -6.63 53.39 -11.42
CA GLN A 20 -7.89 54.14 -11.39
C GLN A 20 -8.85 53.65 -10.27
N PRO A 21 -9.32 54.42 -9.25
CA PRO A 21 -10.31 53.91 -8.28
C PRO A 21 -11.58 53.34 -8.94
N GLU A 22 -11.99 53.98 -10.04
CA GLU A 22 -13.12 53.64 -10.90
C GLU A 22 -12.95 52.29 -11.62
N LEU A 23 -11.70 51.83 -11.79
CA LEU A 23 -11.32 50.61 -12.50
C LEU A 23 -10.85 49.48 -11.57
N SER A 24 -11.02 49.64 -10.26
CA SER A 24 -10.61 48.65 -9.24
C SER A 24 -11.13 47.22 -9.51
N GLY A 25 -12.36 47.07 -10.00
CA GLY A 25 -12.91 45.76 -10.39
C GLY A 25 -12.23 45.15 -11.62
N VAL A 26 -11.82 45.97 -12.59
CA VAL A 26 -11.07 45.53 -13.79
C VAL A 26 -9.66 45.11 -13.39
N LYS A 27 -9.02 45.87 -12.49
CA LYS A 27 -7.72 45.51 -11.92
C LYS A 27 -7.77 44.15 -11.20
N GLN A 28 -8.79 43.92 -10.37
CA GLN A 28 -8.97 42.62 -9.71
C GLN A 28 -9.10 41.45 -10.70
N LEU A 29 -9.84 41.64 -11.80
CA LEU A 29 -9.96 40.62 -12.85
C LEU A 29 -8.64 40.39 -13.59
N TYR A 30 -7.87 41.46 -13.85
CA TYR A 30 -6.57 41.39 -14.49
C TYR A 30 -5.55 40.65 -13.62
N ASP A 31 -5.46 41.00 -12.33
CA ASP A 31 -4.62 40.32 -11.34
C ASP A 31 -5.03 38.85 -11.18
N ARG A 32 -6.34 38.57 -11.17
CA ARG A 32 -6.86 37.20 -11.12
C ARG A 32 -6.47 36.40 -12.35
N LYS A 33 -6.56 36.99 -13.55
CA LYS A 33 -6.12 36.36 -14.80
C LYS A 33 -4.61 36.07 -14.76
N ALA A 34 -3.79 37.00 -14.28
CA ALA A 34 -2.35 36.80 -14.13
C ALA A 34 -2.04 35.65 -13.15
N SER A 35 -2.71 35.61 -11.99
CA SER A 35 -2.61 34.52 -11.02
C SER A 35 -3.03 33.16 -11.60
N LEU A 36 -4.16 33.10 -12.32
CA LEU A 36 -4.63 31.87 -12.97
C LEU A 36 -3.66 31.39 -14.05
N ASN A 37 -3.11 32.28 -14.86
CA ASN A 37 -2.09 31.94 -15.85
C ASN A 37 -0.81 31.39 -15.21
N TYR A 38 -0.38 31.96 -14.08
CA TYR A 38 0.74 31.44 -13.31
C TYR A 38 0.47 30.02 -12.79
N HIS A 39 -0.72 29.78 -12.20
CA HIS A 39 -1.11 28.44 -11.76
C HIS A 39 -1.18 27.44 -12.91
N ALA A 40 -1.72 27.83 -14.07
CA ALA A 40 -1.78 26.98 -15.25
C ALA A 40 -0.38 26.53 -15.68
N ARG A 41 0.58 27.46 -15.81
CA ARG A 41 1.98 27.14 -16.14
C ARG A 41 2.63 26.23 -15.10
N HIS A 42 2.36 26.45 -13.82
CA HIS A 42 2.89 25.61 -12.75
C HIS A 42 2.34 24.18 -12.83
N LEU A 43 1.04 24.04 -13.10
CA LEU A 43 0.39 22.74 -13.31
C LEU A 43 0.94 22.02 -14.53
N GLU A 44 1.14 22.72 -15.66
CA GLU A 44 1.76 22.16 -16.86
C GLU A 44 3.17 21.63 -16.57
N SER A 45 3.98 22.40 -15.83
CA SER A 45 5.31 21.95 -15.41
C SER A 45 5.24 20.72 -14.51
N ALA A 46 4.30 20.69 -13.56
CA ALA A 46 4.09 19.54 -12.67
C ALA A 46 3.65 18.28 -13.44
N ILE A 47 2.77 18.43 -14.44
CA ILE A 47 2.35 17.34 -15.33
C ILE A 47 3.57 16.78 -16.07
N LYS A 48 4.41 17.64 -16.65
CA LYS A 48 5.62 17.20 -17.35
C LYS A 48 6.58 16.41 -16.45
N MET A 49 6.78 16.87 -15.22
CA MET A 49 7.59 16.13 -14.23
C MET A 49 6.97 14.79 -13.85
N LEU A 50 5.64 14.73 -13.72
CA LEU A 50 4.91 13.49 -13.46
C LEU A 50 5.03 12.51 -14.62
N GLU A 51 4.93 12.98 -15.86
CA GLU A 51 5.12 12.18 -17.07
C GLU A 51 6.53 11.59 -17.15
N ASP A 52 7.56 12.39 -16.85
CA ASP A 52 8.95 11.93 -16.77
C ASP A 52 9.16 10.83 -15.72
N ASP A 53 8.47 10.93 -14.59
CA ASP A 53 8.55 9.95 -13.54
C ASP A 53 7.73 8.68 -13.84
N LEU A 54 6.57 8.83 -14.48
CA LEU A 54 5.74 7.74 -15.03
C LEU A 54 6.48 6.96 -16.13
N ARG A 55 7.39 7.60 -16.87
CA ARG A 55 8.26 6.90 -17.84
C ARG A 55 9.18 5.87 -17.17
N LYS A 56 9.50 6.04 -15.87
CA LYS A 56 10.43 5.18 -15.11
C LYS A 56 9.73 4.06 -14.34
N HIS A 57 8.41 4.08 -14.23
CA HIS A 57 7.62 3.11 -13.49
C HIS A 57 6.73 2.32 -14.45
N SER A 58 6.38 1.09 -14.08
CA SER A 58 5.38 0.32 -14.82
C SER A 58 3.98 0.85 -14.54
N VAL A 59 3.14 0.88 -15.56
CA VAL A 59 1.74 1.31 -15.43
C VAL A 59 0.84 0.08 -15.39
N SER A 60 -0.02 -0.01 -14.37
CA SER A 60 -1.07 -1.02 -14.33
C SER A 60 -2.17 -0.65 -15.33
N PHE A 61 -2.36 -1.48 -16.35
CA PHE A 61 -3.42 -1.31 -17.34
C PHE A 61 -4.81 -1.21 -16.68
N GLN A 62 -5.07 -2.07 -15.68
CA GLN A 62 -6.32 -2.03 -14.93
C GLN A 62 -6.50 -0.69 -14.19
N ALA A 63 -5.49 -0.25 -13.42
CA ALA A 63 -5.61 0.99 -12.65
C ALA A 63 -5.75 2.23 -13.54
N ALA A 64 -5.04 2.26 -14.68
CA ALA A 64 -5.18 3.34 -15.66
C ALA A 64 -6.57 3.37 -16.28
N THR A 65 -7.12 2.20 -16.63
CA THR A 65 -8.47 2.07 -17.18
C THR A 65 -9.53 2.46 -16.14
N GLU A 66 -9.36 2.06 -14.88
CA GLU A 66 -10.23 2.47 -13.78
C GLU A 66 -10.27 4.00 -13.62
N ALA A 67 -9.11 4.66 -13.67
CA ALA A 67 -9.02 6.12 -13.58
C ALA A 67 -9.68 6.84 -14.77
N LEU A 68 -9.49 6.33 -16.00
CA LEU A 68 -10.12 6.90 -17.20
C LEU A 68 -11.64 6.78 -17.15
N ILE A 69 -12.15 5.64 -16.69
CA ILE A 69 -13.60 5.41 -16.56
C ILE A 69 -14.19 6.20 -15.40
N ASP A 70 -13.49 6.31 -14.27
CA ASP A 70 -13.91 7.15 -13.13
C ASP A 70 -14.04 8.62 -13.55
N PHE A 71 -13.05 9.14 -14.31
CA PHE A 71 -13.12 10.47 -14.90
C PHE A 71 -14.33 10.63 -15.84
N ALA A 72 -14.54 9.67 -16.74
CA ALA A 72 -15.69 9.69 -17.65
C ALA A 72 -17.04 9.70 -16.89
N ILE A 73 -17.19 8.86 -15.86
CA ILE A 73 -18.41 8.81 -15.05
C ILE A 73 -18.64 10.12 -14.31
N LYS A 74 -17.59 10.73 -13.74
CA LYS A 74 -17.70 12.05 -13.07
C LYS A 74 -18.15 13.15 -14.01
N ASN A 75 -17.71 13.11 -15.27
CA ASN A 75 -18.12 14.08 -16.28
C ASN A 75 -19.57 13.90 -16.72
N VAL A 76 -20.02 12.65 -16.91
CA VAL A 76 -21.40 12.36 -17.33
C VAL A 76 -22.38 12.57 -16.17
N PHE A 77 -21.99 12.22 -14.94
CA PHE A 77 -22.82 12.25 -13.73
C PHE A 77 -22.14 13.05 -12.60
N PRO A 78 -22.04 14.39 -12.70
CA PRO A 78 -21.34 15.21 -11.71
C PRO A 78 -21.96 15.17 -10.30
N GLY A 79 -23.26 14.86 -10.19
CA GLY A 79 -23.95 14.68 -8.90
C GLY A 79 -23.65 13.35 -8.19
N LEU A 80 -22.92 12.43 -8.84
CA LEU A 80 -22.66 11.10 -8.31
C LEU A 80 -21.37 11.07 -7.50
N THR A 81 -21.49 11.07 -6.17
CA THR A 81 -20.36 10.97 -5.25
C THR A 81 -20.14 9.53 -4.77
N GLY A 82 -18.87 9.14 -4.56
CA GLY A 82 -18.52 7.86 -3.93
C GLY A 82 -18.76 6.60 -4.78
N HIS A 83 -18.96 6.72 -6.09
CA HIS A 83 -19.06 5.55 -6.95
C HIS A 83 -17.71 4.82 -7.05
N LYS A 84 -17.77 3.50 -7.20
CA LYS A 84 -16.59 2.66 -7.42
C LYS A 84 -16.68 2.05 -8.81
N VAL A 85 -15.65 2.29 -9.63
CA VAL A 85 -15.50 1.65 -10.93
C VAL A 85 -15.24 0.15 -10.73
N LEU A 86 -15.90 -0.68 -11.55
CA LEU A 86 -15.85 -2.13 -11.43
C LEU A 86 -15.25 -2.72 -12.68
N ILE A 87 -13.95 -2.98 -12.63
CA ILE A 87 -13.24 -3.67 -13.70
C ILE A 87 -12.88 -5.07 -13.24
N ASN A 88 -13.09 -6.04 -14.13
CA ASN A 88 -12.68 -7.42 -13.95
C ASN A 88 -11.98 -7.94 -15.21
N VAL A 89 -11.16 -8.98 -15.06
CA VAL A 89 -10.63 -9.73 -16.22
C VAL A 89 -11.72 -10.71 -16.70
N PRO A 90 -12.15 -10.65 -17.96
CA PRO A 90 -13.17 -11.54 -18.48
C PRO A 90 -12.65 -12.99 -18.61
N THR A 91 -13.56 -13.96 -18.54
CA THR A 91 -13.21 -15.39 -18.68
C THR A 91 -12.91 -15.84 -20.11
N LYS A 92 -13.35 -15.07 -21.11
CA LYS A 92 -13.13 -15.34 -22.54
C LYS A 92 -12.49 -14.13 -23.21
N ASN A 93 -11.47 -14.39 -24.02
CA ASN A 93 -10.76 -13.34 -24.78
C ASN A 93 -11.65 -12.60 -25.79
N THR A 94 -12.82 -13.16 -26.15
CA THR A 94 -13.82 -12.49 -26.99
C THR A 94 -14.41 -11.24 -26.35
N PHE A 95 -14.32 -11.11 -25.02
CA PHE A 95 -14.84 -9.96 -24.28
C PHE A 95 -13.76 -8.91 -23.95
N GLY A 96 -12.62 -8.97 -24.63
CA GLY A 96 -11.50 -8.05 -24.40
C GLY A 96 -10.55 -8.51 -23.30
N ASP A 97 -9.62 -7.61 -22.96
CA ASP A 97 -8.62 -7.81 -21.91
C ASP A 97 -9.16 -7.43 -20.53
N LEU A 98 -10.09 -6.46 -20.49
CA LEU A 98 -10.80 -6.02 -19.30
C LEU A 98 -12.28 -5.83 -19.61
N GLN A 99 -13.12 -6.01 -18.59
CA GLN A 99 -14.56 -5.74 -18.68
C GLN A 99 -15.00 -4.84 -17.52
N CYS A 100 -15.70 -3.76 -17.84
CA CYS A 100 -16.26 -2.83 -16.87
C CYS A 100 -17.77 -3.05 -16.72
N ASN A 101 -18.20 -3.21 -15.46
CA ASN A 101 -19.59 -3.52 -15.08
C ASN A 101 -20.28 -2.33 -14.40
N SER A 102 -19.65 -1.16 -14.41
CA SER A 102 -20.11 0.04 -13.70
C SER A 102 -21.49 0.49 -14.17
N ALA A 103 -21.76 0.47 -15.48
CA ALA A 103 -23.03 0.95 -16.04
C ALA A 103 -24.26 0.24 -15.46
N ILE A 104 -24.17 -1.07 -15.20
CA ILE A 104 -25.24 -1.88 -14.59
C ILE A 104 -25.49 -1.49 -13.13
N ARG A 105 -24.45 -1.12 -12.38
CA ARG A 105 -24.65 -0.63 -11.00
C ARG A 105 -25.16 0.80 -11.01
N LEU A 106 -24.63 1.64 -11.89
CA LEU A 106 -25.03 3.03 -12.03
C LEU A 106 -26.50 3.16 -12.41
N SER A 107 -27.02 2.33 -13.31
CA SER A 107 -28.45 2.34 -13.66
C SER A 107 -29.37 2.14 -12.46
N LYS A 108 -28.97 1.27 -11.52
CA LYS A 108 -29.71 1.04 -10.27
C LYS A 108 -29.62 2.22 -9.32
N VAL A 109 -28.44 2.82 -9.19
CA VAL A 109 -28.19 3.97 -8.30
C VAL A 109 -28.93 5.21 -8.82
N ILE A 110 -28.83 5.50 -10.12
CA ILE A 110 -29.53 6.61 -10.77
C ILE A 110 -31.04 6.47 -10.59
N ARG A 111 -31.57 5.26 -10.81
CA ARG A 111 -32.99 4.95 -10.59
C ARG A 111 -33.43 5.15 -9.14
N TYR A 112 -32.59 4.81 -8.17
CA TYR A 112 -32.93 4.93 -6.75
C TYR A 112 -32.91 6.39 -6.28
N PHE A 113 -31.84 7.12 -6.60
CA PHE A 113 -31.61 8.49 -6.11
C PHE A 113 -32.21 9.58 -7.01
N HIS A 114 -32.87 9.23 -8.11
CA HIS A 114 -33.41 10.17 -9.09
C HIS A 114 -32.35 11.19 -9.55
N ILE A 115 -31.12 10.72 -9.76
CA ILE A 115 -30.00 11.56 -10.19
C ILE A 115 -30.19 11.88 -11.68
N ILE A 116 -30.54 13.13 -11.97
CA ILE A 116 -30.71 13.61 -13.35
C ILE A 116 -29.32 13.95 -13.91
N SER A 117 -29.06 13.57 -15.17
CA SER A 117 -27.85 13.98 -15.90
C SER A 117 -27.84 15.50 -16.10
N ALA A 118 -26.68 16.11 -16.29
CA ALA A 118 -26.57 17.55 -16.54
C ALA A 118 -27.19 18.00 -17.89
N GLN A 119 -27.71 17.08 -18.71
CA GLN A 119 -28.22 17.35 -20.06
C GLN A 119 -29.73 17.12 -20.24
N ASP A 120 -30.48 16.73 -19.21
CA ASP A 120 -31.88 16.32 -19.40
C ASP A 120 -32.92 17.13 -18.62
N VAL A 121 -33.47 18.16 -19.28
CA VAL A 121 -34.93 18.42 -19.23
C VAL A 121 -35.64 17.72 -20.41
N GLN A 122 -34.91 17.10 -21.36
CA GLN A 122 -35.51 16.52 -22.57
C GLN A 122 -35.38 14.99 -22.77
N ASN A 123 -34.42 14.26 -22.16
CA ASN A 123 -34.36 12.78 -22.29
C ASN A 123 -34.47 11.99 -20.97
N SER A 124 -35.32 12.42 -20.03
CA SER A 124 -35.55 11.75 -18.73
C SER A 124 -35.95 10.26 -18.79
N VAL A 125 -36.18 9.68 -19.97
CA VAL A 125 -36.54 8.27 -20.16
C VAL A 125 -35.32 7.37 -20.41
N CYS A 126 -34.17 7.92 -20.86
CA CYS A 126 -33.01 7.12 -21.30
C CYS A 126 -31.90 6.95 -20.24
N ALA A 127 -31.95 7.67 -19.11
CA ALA A 127 -30.92 7.66 -18.07
C ALA A 127 -30.89 6.40 -17.18
N ASN A 128 -31.84 5.47 -17.35
CA ASN A 128 -31.97 4.25 -16.53
C ASN A 128 -31.54 2.96 -17.25
N ASP A 129 -31.28 3.03 -18.57
CA ASP A 129 -30.87 1.86 -19.33
C ASP A 129 -29.35 1.66 -19.24
N PRO A 130 -28.86 0.51 -18.73
CA PRO A 130 -27.43 0.31 -18.58
C PRO A 130 -26.65 0.26 -19.90
N GLN A 131 -27.25 -0.07 -21.04
CA GLN A 131 -26.55 0.05 -22.34
C GLN A 131 -26.33 1.52 -22.72
N THR A 132 -27.34 2.36 -22.50
CA THR A 132 -27.25 3.81 -22.75
C THR A 132 -26.20 4.46 -21.85
N ILE A 133 -26.20 4.13 -20.55
CA ILE A 133 -25.16 4.59 -19.62
C ILE A 133 -23.77 4.12 -20.08
N ALA A 134 -23.64 2.87 -20.52
CA ALA A 134 -22.37 2.36 -21.02
C ALA A 134 -21.84 3.14 -22.23
N LYS A 135 -22.72 3.50 -23.18
CA LYS A 135 -22.37 4.33 -24.34
C LYS A 135 -21.92 5.74 -23.92
N LEU A 136 -22.68 6.39 -23.04
CA LEU A 136 -22.33 7.72 -22.52
C LEU A 136 -20.97 7.71 -21.82
N ILE A 137 -20.66 6.66 -21.05
CA ILE A 137 -19.35 6.51 -20.42
C ILE A 137 -18.26 6.39 -21.49
N ILE A 138 -18.42 5.53 -22.50
CA ILE A 138 -17.43 5.36 -23.58
C ILE A 138 -17.18 6.69 -24.31
N GLU A 139 -18.23 7.44 -24.63
CA GLU A 139 -18.13 8.74 -25.31
C GLU A 139 -17.42 9.80 -24.46
N ALA A 140 -17.55 9.73 -23.13
CA ALA A 140 -16.91 10.64 -22.19
C ALA A 140 -15.47 10.25 -21.80
N VAL A 141 -14.98 9.08 -22.24
CA VAL A 141 -13.57 8.68 -22.02
C VAL A 141 -12.67 9.56 -22.89
N PRO A 142 -11.67 10.26 -22.31
CA PRO A 142 -10.76 11.08 -23.08
C PRO A 142 -9.88 10.24 -24.00
N SER A 143 -9.48 10.81 -25.13
CA SER A 143 -8.51 10.19 -26.04
C SER A 143 -7.24 9.84 -25.27
N ASN A 144 -6.79 8.59 -25.41
CA ASN A 144 -5.64 8.05 -24.69
C ASN A 144 -4.91 7.02 -25.56
N ASP A 145 -3.68 6.71 -25.20
CA ASP A 145 -2.82 5.75 -25.93
C ASP A 145 -2.85 4.33 -25.33
N ILE A 146 -3.63 4.13 -24.26
CA ILE A 146 -3.67 2.93 -23.43
C ILE A 146 -4.70 1.94 -23.98
N ILE A 147 -5.84 2.44 -24.47
CA ILE A 147 -7.01 1.64 -24.85
C ILE A 147 -7.15 1.65 -26.37
N GLU A 148 -7.20 0.46 -26.99
CA GLU A 148 -7.37 0.32 -28.45
C GLU A 148 -8.83 0.57 -28.85
N LYS A 149 -9.76 -0.06 -28.14
CA LYS A 149 -11.19 0.07 -28.37
C LYS A 149 -12.00 -0.29 -27.12
N MET A 150 -13.24 0.19 -27.09
CA MET A 150 -14.26 -0.18 -26.11
C MET A 150 -15.55 -0.54 -26.83
N GLU A 151 -16.24 -1.59 -26.38
CA GLU A 151 -17.52 -2.02 -26.96
C GLU A 151 -18.54 -2.34 -25.87
N VAL A 152 -19.79 -1.94 -26.09
CA VAL A 152 -20.89 -2.32 -25.20
C VAL A 152 -21.39 -3.71 -25.56
N ALA A 153 -21.49 -4.60 -24.59
CA ALA A 153 -21.98 -5.97 -24.75
C ALA A 153 -23.06 -6.32 -23.73
N GLY A 154 -23.97 -7.21 -24.13
CA GLY A 154 -25.02 -7.76 -23.25
C GLY A 154 -25.88 -6.67 -22.59
N PRO A 155 -26.15 -6.75 -21.28
CA PRO A 155 -27.02 -5.81 -20.56
C PRO A 155 -26.39 -4.44 -20.27
N GLY A 156 -25.17 -4.16 -20.73
CA GLY A 156 -24.42 -2.93 -20.40
C GLY A 156 -23.03 -3.20 -19.83
N PHE A 157 -22.39 -4.30 -20.25
CA PHE A 157 -20.97 -4.52 -20.02
C PHE A 157 -20.16 -3.66 -21.00
N ILE A 158 -19.04 -3.10 -20.54
CA ILE A 158 -18.09 -2.39 -21.40
C ILE A 158 -16.87 -3.30 -21.53
N ASN A 159 -16.69 -3.91 -22.69
CA ASN A 159 -15.50 -4.70 -23.03
C ASN A 159 -14.39 -3.75 -23.50
N ILE A 160 -13.15 -3.99 -23.07
CA ILE A 160 -12.03 -3.08 -23.24
C ILE A 160 -10.82 -3.86 -23.76
N TRP A 161 -10.18 -3.35 -24.81
CA TRP A 161 -8.99 -3.94 -25.40
C TRP A 161 -7.79 -3.02 -25.20
N VAL A 162 -6.65 -3.60 -24.80
CA VAL A 162 -5.42 -2.87 -24.60
C VAL A 162 -4.78 -2.49 -25.94
N SER A 163 -4.23 -1.29 -26.01
CA SER A 163 -3.44 -0.82 -27.16
C SER A 163 -2.15 -1.62 -27.31
N LYS A 164 -1.94 -2.20 -28.50
CA LYS A 164 -0.67 -2.88 -28.83
C LYS A 164 0.55 -1.96 -28.67
N THR A 165 0.38 -0.66 -29.01
CA THR A 165 1.47 0.32 -28.86
C THR A 165 1.82 0.56 -27.40
N PHE A 166 0.82 0.59 -26.51
CA PHE A 166 1.01 0.66 -25.06
C PHE A 166 1.75 -0.57 -24.54
N VAL A 167 1.32 -1.78 -24.93
CA VAL A 167 1.96 -3.04 -24.49
C VAL A 167 3.43 -3.08 -24.90
N VAL A 168 3.76 -2.77 -26.17
CA VAL A 168 5.15 -2.76 -26.64
C VAL A 168 5.98 -1.72 -25.90
N ARG A 169 5.40 -0.54 -25.60
CA ARG A 169 6.07 0.51 -24.82
C ARG A 169 6.39 0.03 -23.41
N GLU A 170 5.44 -0.58 -22.70
CA GLU A 170 5.67 -1.09 -21.34
C GLU A 170 6.65 -2.25 -21.33
N LEU A 171 6.60 -3.16 -22.31
CA LEU A 171 7.58 -4.25 -22.44
C LEU A 171 9.01 -3.71 -22.62
N ARG A 172 9.19 -2.69 -23.47
CA ARG A 172 10.50 -2.03 -23.64
C ARG A 172 11.00 -1.40 -22.35
N LYS A 173 10.12 -0.79 -21.54
CA LYS A 173 10.49 -0.24 -20.22
C LYS A 173 10.97 -1.35 -19.29
N ILE A 174 10.24 -2.45 -19.19
CA ILE A 174 10.59 -3.58 -18.31
C ILE A 174 11.95 -4.17 -18.72
N ILE A 175 12.21 -4.32 -20.02
CA ILE A 175 13.48 -4.85 -20.53
C ILE A 175 14.64 -3.89 -20.27
N SER A 176 14.44 -2.57 -20.42
CA SER A 176 15.52 -1.58 -20.31
C SER A 176 15.85 -1.15 -18.88
N ILE A 177 14.84 -1.04 -18.01
CA ILE A 177 14.97 -0.47 -16.65
C ILE A 177 14.76 -1.55 -15.56
N GLY A 178 14.27 -2.73 -15.95
CA GLY A 178 13.80 -3.78 -15.05
C GLY A 178 12.33 -3.62 -14.67
N ALA A 179 11.75 -4.67 -14.09
CA ALA A 179 10.39 -4.60 -13.54
C ALA A 179 10.40 -3.68 -12.31
N ARG A 180 9.71 -2.54 -12.41
CA ARG A 180 9.51 -1.60 -11.30
C ARG A 180 8.05 -1.52 -10.95
N PRO A 181 7.69 -1.41 -9.66
CA PRO A 181 6.30 -1.25 -9.29
C PRO A 181 5.71 0.04 -9.89
N PRO A 182 4.37 0.16 -9.96
CA PRO A 182 3.73 1.45 -10.16
C PRO A 182 4.16 2.44 -9.08
N ARG A 183 4.22 3.72 -9.46
CA ARG A 183 4.50 4.78 -8.50
C ARG A 183 3.43 4.81 -7.40
N LEU A 184 3.87 4.81 -6.15
CA LEU A 184 3.01 5.06 -5.01
C LEU A 184 2.68 6.55 -4.91
N SER A 185 1.43 6.88 -4.64
CA SER A 185 1.02 8.24 -4.27
C SER A 185 1.59 8.64 -2.89
N ARG A 186 1.78 7.65 -2.02
CA ARG A 186 2.31 7.83 -0.67
C ARG A 186 3.08 6.60 -0.20
N THR A 187 4.22 6.83 0.45
CA THR A 187 4.99 5.80 1.14
C THR A 187 4.59 5.71 2.61
N TYR A 188 4.49 4.50 3.15
CA TYR A 188 4.18 4.24 4.55
C TYR A 188 5.34 3.51 5.23
N THR A 189 5.41 3.64 6.55
CA THR A 189 6.21 2.74 7.39
C THR A 189 5.28 1.62 7.87
N ILE A 190 5.59 0.38 7.50
CA ILE A 190 4.74 -0.78 7.76
C ILE A 190 5.50 -1.75 8.65
N ALA A 191 4.96 -2.00 9.84
CA ALA A 191 5.46 -3.05 10.72
C ALA A 191 4.77 -4.38 10.39
N ILE A 192 5.55 -5.45 10.24
CA ILE A 192 5.06 -6.81 10.00
C ILE A 192 5.56 -7.68 11.13
N ASP A 193 4.63 -8.16 11.96
CA ASP A 193 4.89 -9.20 12.94
C ASP A 193 4.86 -10.57 12.26
N MET A 194 5.95 -11.32 12.37
CA MET A 194 6.14 -12.60 11.69
C MET A 194 7.08 -13.52 12.44
N SER A 195 7.01 -14.81 12.11
CA SER A 195 7.75 -15.90 12.79
C SER A 195 7.29 -16.12 14.22
N SER A 196 7.61 -15.20 15.13
CA SER A 196 7.19 -15.12 16.53
C SER A 196 7.19 -16.46 17.29
N PRO A 197 8.31 -17.21 17.28
CA PRO A 197 8.44 -18.46 18.02
C PRO A 197 8.56 -18.21 19.53
N ASN A 198 8.15 -19.21 20.31
CA ASN A 198 8.34 -19.20 21.75
C ASN A 198 9.75 -19.65 22.12
N ILE A 199 10.43 -18.89 22.97
CA ILE A 199 11.76 -19.25 23.48
C ILE A 199 11.65 -20.55 24.30
N ALA A 200 12.68 -21.40 24.20
CA ALA A 200 12.76 -22.71 24.85
C ALA A 200 11.70 -23.75 24.41
N LYS A 201 10.94 -23.46 23.33
CA LYS A 201 10.11 -24.44 22.62
C LYS A 201 10.62 -24.62 21.20
N GLU A 202 10.41 -25.81 20.67
CA GLU A 202 10.80 -26.13 19.29
C GLU A 202 9.94 -25.34 18.30
N MET A 203 10.59 -24.81 17.26
CA MET A 203 9.89 -24.13 16.17
C MET A 203 9.11 -25.15 15.33
N HIS A 204 7.78 -25.12 15.42
CA HIS A 204 6.91 -25.98 14.61
C HIS A 204 6.45 -25.31 13.29
N VAL A 205 5.83 -26.09 12.41
CA VAL A 205 5.29 -25.68 11.08
C VAL A 205 4.41 -24.43 11.13
N GLY A 206 3.67 -24.21 12.23
CA GLY A 206 2.91 -22.98 12.44
C GLY A 206 3.75 -21.69 12.37
N HIS A 207 4.92 -21.65 13.01
CA HIS A 207 5.84 -20.51 12.96
C HIS A 207 6.50 -20.39 11.57
N LEU A 208 6.77 -21.53 10.92
CA LEU A 208 7.31 -21.55 9.57
C LEU A 208 6.36 -20.89 8.56
N ARG A 209 5.06 -21.21 8.63
CA ARG A 209 4.04 -20.56 7.79
C ARG A 209 4.02 -19.04 7.99
N SER A 210 4.05 -18.58 9.24
CA SER A 210 4.11 -17.15 9.56
C SER A 210 5.39 -16.51 9.00
N THR A 211 6.53 -17.20 9.10
CA THR A 211 7.82 -16.73 8.59
C THR A 211 7.79 -16.55 7.07
N ILE A 212 7.35 -17.57 6.31
CA ILE A 212 7.32 -17.53 4.84
C ILE A 212 6.34 -16.47 4.33
N ILE A 213 5.12 -16.43 4.88
CA ILE A 213 4.09 -15.46 4.46
C ILE A 213 4.53 -14.05 4.83
N GLY A 214 5.02 -13.84 6.06
CA GLY A 214 5.50 -12.55 6.53
C GLY A 214 6.65 -12.02 5.67
N GLU A 215 7.60 -12.89 5.31
CA GLU A 215 8.71 -12.49 4.45
C GLU A 215 8.24 -12.14 3.04
N SER A 216 7.35 -12.95 2.46
CA SER A 216 6.79 -12.69 1.13
C SER A 216 6.07 -11.33 1.08
N ILE A 217 5.25 -11.02 2.09
CA ILE A 217 4.58 -9.73 2.21
C ILE A 217 5.60 -8.60 2.43
N SER A 218 6.63 -8.82 3.24
CA SER A 218 7.69 -7.84 3.48
C SER A 218 8.45 -7.48 2.20
N ARG A 219 8.84 -8.50 1.42
CA ARG A 219 9.52 -8.32 0.13
C ARG A 219 8.61 -7.61 -0.87
N LEU A 220 7.32 -7.96 -0.94
CA LEU A 220 6.34 -7.29 -1.80
C LEU A 220 6.20 -5.81 -1.45
N LEU A 221 5.99 -5.47 -0.17
CA LEU A 221 5.81 -4.09 0.27
C LEU A 221 7.09 -3.25 0.11
N SER A 222 8.25 -3.87 0.36
CA SER A 222 9.55 -3.24 0.11
C SER A 222 9.76 -3.01 -1.39
N PHE A 223 9.41 -3.97 -2.24
CA PHE A 223 9.47 -3.85 -3.69
C PHE A 223 8.56 -2.72 -4.20
N LEU A 224 7.38 -2.53 -3.61
CA LEU A 224 6.49 -1.39 -3.90
C LEU A 224 7.07 -0.03 -3.47
N GLY A 225 8.08 0.00 -2.61
CA GLY A 225 8.73 1.22 -2.13
C GLY A 225 8.31 1.68 -0.73
N HIS A 226 7.63 0.83 0.06
CA HIS A 226 7.34 1.12 1.46
C HIS A 226 8.54 0.84 2.36
N ARG A 227 8.63 1.55 3.49
CA ARG A 227 9.60 1.23 4.55
C ARG A 227 9.02 0.11 5.39
N VAL A 228 9.60 -1.08 5.32
CA VAL A 228 9.11 -2.24 6.07
C VAL A 228 9.98 -2.49 7.30
N LEU A 229 9.34 -2.63 8.46
CA LEU A 229 9.95 -3.05 9.72
C LEU A 229 9.49 -4.49 10.00
N LYS A 230 10.42 -5.44 9.93
CA LYS A 230 10.15 -6.84 10.29
C LYS A 230 10.29 -6.98 11.80
N ILE A 231 9.22 -7.41 12.46
CA ILE A 231 9.16 -7.60 13.90
C ILE A 231 9.04 -9.10 14.16
N ASN A 232 9.93 -9.62 14.99
CA ASN A 232 9.83 -10.97 15.51
C ASN A 232 9.36 -10.87 16.97
N HIS A 233 8.06 -11.03 17.19
CA HIS A 233 7.46 -10.92 18.53
C HIS A 233 7.62 -12.23 19.29
N ILE A 234 8.88 -12.53 19.65
CA ILE A 234 9.25 -13.77 20.31
C ILE A 234 8.55 -13.91 21.66
N GLY A 235 8.17 -15.15 22.00
CA GLY A 235 7.62 -15.48 23.31
C GLY A 235 8.70 -15.65 24.36
N ASP A 236 9.30 -14.55 24.81
CA ASP A 236 10.43 -14.51 25.74
C ASP A 236 10.07 -14.05 27.17
N TRP A 237 8.78 -13.82 27.45
CA TRP A 237 8.31 -13.29 28.73
C TRP A 237 7.16 -14.09 29.36
N GLY A 238 7.34 -15.41 29.49
CA GLY A 238 6.32 -16.31 30.05
C GLY A 238 6.70 -16.95 31.39
N THR A 239 5.73 -17.54 32.09
CA THR A 239 5.96 -18.22 33.38
C THR A 239 6.89 -19.43 33.26
N GLN A 240 7.06 -19.99 32.05
CA GLN A 240 8.03 -21.05 31.77
C GLN A 240 9.48 -20.64 32.09
N PHE A 241 9.81 -19.34 32.08
CA PHE A 241 11.15 -18.90 32.43
C PHE A 241 11.47 -19.11 33.91
N GLY A 242 10.48 -19.15 34.79
CA GLY A 242 10.70 -19.42 36.21
C GLY A 242 11.37 -20.76 36.46
N MET A 243 10.84 -21.83 35.87
CA MET A 243 11.43 -23.17 36.00
C MET A 243 12.77 -23.28 35.28
N LEU A 244 12.95 -22.60 34.15
CA LEU A 244 14.22 -22.61 33.43
C LEU A 244 15.33 -21.91 34.23
N ILE A 245 15.04 -20.74 34.81
CA ILE A 245 15.97 -19.96 35.62
C ILE A 245 16.31 -20.72 36.92
N ALA A 246 15.30 -21.26 37.61
CA ALA A 246 15.52 -22.04 38.83
C ALA A 246 16.37 -23.29 38.55
N HIS A 247 16.13 -23.98 37.43
CA HIS A 247 16.94 -25.12 37.03
C HIS A 247 18.37 -24.71 36.67
N LEU A 248 18.54 -23.59 35.99
CA LEU A 248 19.84 -23.06 35.58
C LEU A 248 20.70 -22.71 36.79
N GLN A 249 20.12 -22.02 37.79
CA GLN A 249 20.82 -21.59 38.99
C GLN A 249 21.30 -22.77 39.86
N GLU A 250 20.61 -23.91 39.84
CA GLU A 250 21.05 -25.11 40.54
C GLU A 250 22.21 -25.81 39.83
N LEU A 251 22.13 -25.95 38.50
CA LEU A 251 23.14 -26.65 37.71
C LEU A 251 24.41 -25.83 37.54
N PHE A 252 24.25 -24.51 37.43
CA PHE A 252 25.32 -23.56 37.18
C PHE A 252 25.19 -22.39 38.16
N PRO A 253 25.53 -22.60 39.45
CA PRO A 253 25.48 -21.56 40.47
C PRO A 253 26.44 -20.40 40.16
N ASP A 254 27.54 -20.68 39.45
CA ASP A 254 28.47 -19.69 38.95
C ASP A 254 28.00 -19.09 37.61
N SER A 255 27.18 -18.04 37.72
CA SER A 255 26.58 -17.29 36.60
C SER A 255 27.55 -16.49 35.71
N ASN A 256 28.86 -16.54 35.95
CA ASN A 256 29.84 -15.72 35.23
C ASN A 256 30.19 -16.24 33.82
N CYS A 257 29.93 -17.51 33.53
CA CYS A 257 30.19 -18.12 32.23
C CYS A 257 28.89 -18.51 31.55
N ALA A 258 28.88 -18.47 30.20
CA ALA A 258 27.76 -19.01 29.44
C ALA A 258 27.58 -20.50 29.76
N PRO A 259 26.38 -20.95 30.15
CA PRO A 259 26.15 -22.34 30.51
C PRO A 259 26.26 -23.23 29.25
N PRO A 260 26.89 -24.42 29.35
CA PRO A 260 27.08 -25.33 28.21
C PRO A 260 25.79 -26.10 27.89
N ILE A 261 24.71 -25.39 27.59
CA ILE A 261 23.43 -25.98 27.20
C ILE A 261 23.44 -26.18 25.68
N ALA A 262 23.64 -27.42 25.25
CA ALA A 262 23.61 -27.79 23.83
C ALA A 262 22.17 -27.93 23.29
N ASP A 263 21.26 -28.51 24.08
CA ASP A 263 19.86 -28.71 23.72
C ASP A 263 18.91 -28.06 24.74
N LEU A 264 18.33 -26.93 24.33
CA LEU A 264 17.39 -26.18 25.15
C LEU A 264 16.05 -26.92 25.34
N GLN A 265 15.67 -27.82 24.42
CA GLN A 265 14.45 -28.60 24.53
C GLN A 265 14.58 -29.68 25.59
N ALA A 266 15.72 -30.39 25.62
CA ALA A 266 16.02 -31.34 26.69
C ALA A 266 16.05 -30.63 28.05
N PHE A 267 16.69 -29.46 28.13
CA PHE A 267 16.72 -28.64 29.34
C PHE A 267 15.31 -28.23 29.80
N TYR A 268 14.45 -27.80 28.87
CA TYR A 268 13.05 -27.50 29.15
C TYR A 268 12.30 -28.72 29.69
N LYS A 269 12.41 -29.88 29.04
CA LYS A 269 11.73 -31.12 29.46
C LYS A 269 12.15 -31.52 30.88
N THR A 270 13.44 -31.47 31.20
CA THR A 270 13.95 -31.76 32.56
C THR A 270 13.39 -30.78 33.58
N SER A 271 13.45 -29.47 33.30
CA SER A 271 12.90 -28.45 34.20
C SER A 271 11.39 -28.61 34.43
N LYS A 272 10.66 -29.05 33.41
CA LYS A 272 9.22 -29.29 33.47
C LYS A 272 8.88 -30.53 34.31
N THR A 273 9.61 -31.64 34.14
CA THR A 273 9.43 -32.83 34.98
C THR A 273 9.66 -32.51 36.45
N ARG A 274 10.71 -31.73 36.77
CA ARG A 274 10.98 -31.28 38.14
C ARG A 274 9.90 -30.35 38.67
N PHE A 275 9.42 -29.41 37.85
CA PHE A 275 8.29 -28.54 38.19
C PHE A 275 7.02 -29.31 38.55
N ASP A 276 6.74 -30.43 37.88
CA ASP A 276 5.55 -31.23 38.13
C ASP A 276 5.71 -32.24 39.28
N SER A 277 6.94 -32.56 39.70
CA SER A 277 7.22 -33.61 40.72
C SER A 277 7.77 -33.09 42.05
N GLU A 278 8.44 -31.93 42.07
CA GLU A 278 9.10 -31.35 43.24
C GLU A 278 8.38 -30.06 43.70
N GLU A 279 7.65 -30.10 44.82
CA GLU A 279 6.90 -28.93 45.30
C GLU A 279 7.84 -27.76 45.70
N ASP A 280 9.01 -28.06 46.28
CA ASP A 280 10.02 -27.06 46.63
C ASP A 280 10.60 -26.37 45.38
N PHE A 281 10.80 -27.12 44.29
CA PHE A 281 11.27 -26.56 43.02
C PHE A 281 10.22 -25.67 42.38
N LYS A 282 8.95 -26.09 42.44
CA LYS A 282 7.81 -25.31 41.94
C LYS A 282 7.67 -23.96 42.66
N SER A 283 7.80 -23.94 44.00
CA SER A 283 7.83 -22.69 44.77
C SER A 283 8.97 -21.77 44.33
N ARG A 284 10.19 -22.31 44.15
CA ARG A 284 11.33 -21.53 43.65
C ARG A 284 11.16 -21.04 42.23
N ALA A 285 10.55 -21.83 41.34
CA ALA A 285 10.24 -21.43 39.98
C ALA A 285 9.26 -20.24 39.95
N TYR A 286 8.21 -20.24 40.77
CA TYR A 286 7.31 -19.08 40.89
C TYR A 286 8.03 -17.84 41.43
N ASN A 287 8.84 -18.00 42.47
CA ASN A 287 9.65 -16.90 43.01
C ASN A 287 10.59 -16.35 41.93
N ALA A 288 11.22 -17.19 41.12
CA ALA A 288 12.10 -16.76 40.03
C ALA A 288 11.37 -15.93 38.97
N VAL A 289 10.09 -16.23 38.66
CA VAL A 289 9.27 -15.37 37.77
C VAL A 289 9.08 -13.98 38.37
N VAL A 290 8.73 -13.91 39.66
CA VAL A 290 8.54 -12.63 40.36
C VAL A 290 9.84 -11.82 40.37
N GLN A 291 10.97 -12.47 40.66
CA GLN A 291 12.27 -11.80 40.65
C GLN A 291 12.66 -11.31 39.24
N LEU A 292 12.36 -12.09 38.20
CA LEU A 292 12.56 -11.66 36.82
C LEU A 292 11.70 -10.43 36.47
N GLN A 293 10.42 -10.42 36.88
CA GLN A 293 9.52 -9.29 36.67
C GLN A 293 9.93 -8.04 37.47
N CYS A 294 10.59 -8.22 38.62
CA CYS A 294 11.19 -7.14 39.39
C CYS A 294 12.52 -6.64 38.82
N LEU A 295 12.97 -7.18 37.67
CA LEU A 295 14.24 -6.85 37.03
C LEU A 295 15.46 -7.13 37.92
N ASP A 296 15.40 -8.18 38.75
CA ASP A 296 16.56 -8.57 39.57
C ASP A 296 17.76 -8.91 38.65
N PRO A 297 18.95 -8.29 38.86
CA PRO A 297 20.09 -8.47 37.97
C PRO A 297 20.59 -9.92 37.84
N LYS A 298 20.38 -10.78 38.84
CA LYS A 298 20.78 -12.20 38.74
C LYS A 298 19.81 -12.97 37.84
N HIS A 299 18.51 -12.71 37.97
CA HIS A 299 17.47 -13.38 37.18
C HIS A 299 17.43 -12.88 35.74
N ILE A 300 17.66 -11.58 35.50
CA ILE A 300 17.78 -11.02 34.14
C ILE A 300 18.96 -11.64 33.40
N ARG A 301 20.14 -11.79 34.04
CA ARG A 301 21.29 -12.45 33.41
C ARG A 301 21.01 -13.91 33.04
N ALA A 302 20.35 -14.65 33.93
CA ALA A 302 19.94 -16.03 33.63
C ALA A 302 18.95 -16.08 32.45
N TRP A 303 17.99 -15.16 32.39
CA TRP A 303 17.05 -15.03 31.28
C TRP A 303 17.75 -14.68 29.96
N GLU A 304 18.69 -13.72 29.96
CA GLU A 304 19.47 -13.33 28.79
C GLU A 304 20.25 -14.54 28.22
N GLN A 305 20.90 -15.31 29.09
CA GLN A 305 21.64 -16.52 28.68
C GLN A 305 20.72 -17.55 28.00
N ILE A 306 19.55 -17.82 28.59
CA ILE A 306 18.56 -18.74 28.01
C ILE A 306 18.08 -18.24 26.65
N CYS A 307 17.76 -16.95 26.55
CA CYS A 307 17.31 -16.32 25.32
C CYS A 307 18.39 -16.34 24.22
N ASP A 308 19.65 -16.12 24.57
CA ASP A 308 20.77 -16.15 23.63
C ASP A 308 21.02 -17.54 23.05
N ILE A 309 20.92 -18.59 23.87
CA ILE A 309 21.02 -19.98 23.42
C ILE A 309 19.89 -20.30 22.45
N SER A 310 18.65 -19.93 22.79
CA SER A 310 17.49 -20.15 21.92
C SER A 310 17.61 -19.39 20.60
N ARG A 311 18.03 -18.11 20.66
CA ARG A 311 18.20 -17.26 19.48
C ARG A 311 19.20 -17.86 18.51
N LYS A 312 20.35 -18.37 18.98
CA LYS A 312 21.35 -18.98 18.08
C LYS A 312 20.78 -20.16 17.29
N GLY A 313 20.01 -21.04 17.94
CA GLY A 313 19.37 -22.17 17.26
C GLY A 313 18.26 -21.75 16.30
N THR A 314 17.39 -20.83 16.72
CA THR A 314 16.25 -20.38 15.90
C THR A 314 16.66 -19.48 14.74
N LEU A 315 17.62 -18.56 14.95
CA LEU A 315 18.13 -17.67 13.90
C LEU A 315 18.82 -18.47 12.80
N HIS A 316 19.59 -19.50 13.13
CA HIS A 316 20.22 -20.34 12.12
C HIS A 316 19.19 -20.99 11.18
N ALA A 317 18.12 -21.56 11.75
CA ALA A 317 17.04 -22.16 10.97
C ALA A 317 16.28 -21.13 10.12
N ILE A 318 16.08 -19.91 10.63
CA ILE A 318 15.44 -18.83 9.87
C ILE A 318 16.37 -18.33 8.77
N ASP A 319 17.65 -18.11 9.05
CA ASP A 319 18.62 -17.62 8.07
C ASP A 319 18.77 -18.61 6.91
N ASP A 320 18.86 -19.90 7.19
CA ASP A 320 18.90 -20.95 6.17
C ASP A 320 17.66 -20.91 5.26
N LEU A 321 16.47 -20.69 5.83
CA LEU A 321 15.22 -20.57 5.07
C LEU A 321 15.12 -19.28 4.25
N MET A 322 15.82 -18.22 4.67
CA MET A 322 15.70 -16.88 4.08
C MET A 322 16.74 -16.63 2.99
N HIS A 323 17.84 -17.38 3.04
CA HIS A 323 18.95 -17.33 2.09
C HIS A 323 18.98 -18.49 1.07
N ALA A 324 18.13 -19.51 1.22
CA ALA A 324 17.85 -20.52 0.19
C ALA A 324 17.00 -19.95 -0.96
#